data_AF-A0A1B0CIC7-F1
#
_entry.id   AF-A0A1B0CIC7-F1
#
_cell.length_a   1.000
_cell.length_b   1.000
_cell.length_c   1.000
_cell.angle_alpha   90.00
_cell.angle_beta   90.00
_cell.angle_gamma   90.00
#
_symmetry.space_group_name_H-M   'P 1'
#
loop_
_entity.id
_entity.type
_entity.pdbx_description
1 polymer ?
#
loop_
_entity_poly.entity_id
_entity_poly.type
_entity_poly.pdbx_seq_one_letter_code
_entity_poly.pdbx_strand_id
1 'polypeptide(L)'
;MASSARRDISPFLRNLRNFLLGRSHTNALRFEDGLAARTQPPPDVPGGPAHKLSANYYVNRDARREVQPPMDVTRVLLSDGTKE
;
A
#
# COMPACT_ATOMS: atom_id res chain seq x y z
N MET A 1 13.96 -24.81 -16.31
CA MET A 1 13.34 -24.00 -17.39
C MET A 1 14.41 -23.07 -17.92
N ALA A 2 14.70 -23.13 -19.22
CA ALA A 2 15.72 -22.26 -19.80
C ALA A 2 15.23 -20.81 -19.71
N SER A 3 16.01 -19.94 -19.06
CA SER A 3 15.76 -18.50 -19.06
C SER A 3 15.82 -18.01 -20.51
N SER A 4 14.68 -17.59 -21.07
CA SER A 4 14.67 -16.92 -22.36
C SER A 4 15.39 -15.59 -22.20
N ALA A 5 16.42 -15.35 -23.02
CA ALA A 5 17.03 -14.03 -23.10
C ALA A 5 15.95 -12.95 -23.30
N ARG A 6 16.10 -11.79 -22.65
CA ARG A 6 15.17 -10.67 -22.82
C ARG A 6 15.04 -10.36 -24.31
N ARG A 7 13.80 -10.30 -24.79
CA ARG A 7 13.56 -9.95 -26.20
C ARG A 7 13.94 -8.48 -26.38
N ASP A 8 14.92 -8.24 -27.24
CA ASP A 8 15.29 -6.90 -27.72
C ASP A 8 15.57 -6.98 -29.22
N ILE A 9 15.71 -5.83 -29.85
CA ILE A 9 15.99 -5.71 -31.29
C ILE A 9 17.41 -6.22 -31.63
N SER A 10 17.67 -6.39 -32.93
CA SER A 10 18.98 -6.81 -33.43
C SER A 10 20.08 -5.82 -32.97
N PRO A 11 21.33 -6.28 -32.74
CA PRO A 11 22.40 -5.42 -32.24
C PRO A 11 22.63 -4.14 -33.06
N PHE A 12 22.47 -4.21 -34.38
CA PHE A 12 22.57 -3.05 -35.27
C PHE A 12 21.49 -2.00 -34.96
N LEU A 13 20.22 -2.42 -34.92
CA LEU A 13 19.11 -1.50 -34.63
C LEU A 13 19.17 -0.98 -33.19
N ARG A 14 19.71 -1.77 -32.26
CA ARG A 14 19.97 -1.36 -30.85
C ARG A 14 20.92 -0.17 -30.79
N ASN A 15 22.02 -0.23 -31.55
CA ASN A 15 23.02 0.83 -31.59
C ASN A 15 22.49 2.07 -32.30
N LEU A 16 21.76 1.90 -33.41
CA LEU A 16 21.10 3.01 -34.09
C LEU A 16 20.10 3.73 -33.17
N ARG A 17 19.28 2.98 -32.44
CA ARG A 17 18.35 3.52 -31.44
C ARG A 17 19.08 4.30 -30.35
N ASN A 18 20.11 3.71 -29.75
CA ASN A 18 20.85 4.35 -28.67
C ASN A 18 21.57 5.63 -29.13
N PHE A 19 22.07 5.64 -30.39
CA PHE A 19 22.66 6.81 -31.02
C PHE A 19 21.64 7.94 -31.20
N LEU A 20 20.49 7.65 -31.82
CA LEU A 20 19.44 8.66 -32.04
C LEU A 20 18.80 9.17 -30.73
N LEU A 21 18.79 8.34 -29.68
CA LEU A 21 18.29 8.73 -28.35
C LEU A 21 19.33 9.48 -27.51
N GLY A 22 20.62 9.46 -27.88
CA GLY A 22 21.72 10.02 -27.08
C GLY A 22 21.93 9.33 -25.73
N ARG A 23 21.33 8.15 -25.52
CA ARG A 23 21.41 7.38 -24.27
C ARG A 23 21.12 5.90 -24.51
N SER A 24 21.49 5.05 -23.54
CA SER A 24 21.04 3.67 -23.54
C SER A 24 19.52 3.61 -23.33
N HIS A 25 18.84 2.88 -24.19
CA HIS A 25 17.39 2.69 -24.09
C HIS A 25 17.02 1.80 -22.89
N THR A 26 16.20 2.35 -21.99
CA THR A 26 15.58 1.60 -20.88
C THR A 26 14.30 0.94 -21.36
N ASN A 27 14.27 -0.40 -21.35
CA ASN A 27 13.10 -1.17 -21.76
C ASN A 27 12.02 -1.15 -20.66
N ALA A 28 10.81 -0.70 -20.99
CA ALA A 28 9.66 -0.65 -20.06
C ALA A 28 8.84 -1.95 -20.03
N LEU A 29 9.16 -2.91 -20.89
CA LEU A 29 8.50 -4.21 -20.92
C LEU A 29 8.95 -5.07 -19.74
N ARG A 30 8.02 -5.87 -19.24
CA ARG A 30 8.24 -6.79 -18.13
C ARG A 30 8.62 -8.16 -18.68
N PHE A 31 9.73 -8.68 -18.19
CA PHE A 31 10.26 -10.00 -18.55
C PHE A 31 10.24 -10.91 -17.32
N GLU A 32 10.37 -12.22 -17.55
CA GLU A 32 10.27 -13.25 -16.51
C GLU A 32 11.27 -13.06 -15.37
N ASP A 33 12.47 -12.57 -15.68
CA ASP A 33 13.54 -12.32 -14.71
C ASP A 33 13.28 -11.14 -13.76
N GLY A 34 12.37 -10.23 -14.12
CA GLY A 34 11.97 -9.08 -13.31
C GLY A 34 10.60 -9.22 -12.65
N LEU A 35 9.95 -10.37 -12.80
CA LEU A 35 8.59 -10.62 -12.31
C LEU A 35 8.57 -11.73 -11.27
N ALA A 36 7.72 -11.55 -10.26
CA ALA A 36 7.35 -12.67 -9.40
C ALA A 36 6.59 -13.74 -10.22
N ALA A 37 6.68 -14.99 -9.78
CA ALA A 37 5.92 -16.09 -10.39
C ALA A 37 4.41 -15.80 -10.37
N ARG A 38 3.68 -16.32 -11.36
CA ARG A 38 2.21 -16.17 -11.39
C ARG A 38 1.52 -16.96 -10.28
N THR A 39 2.08 -18.11 -9.95
CA THR A 39 1.62 -18.97 -8.86
C THR A 39 2.46 -18.68 -7.63
N GLN A 40 1.79 -18.31 -6.55
CA GLN A 40 2.41 -18.08 -5.25
C GLN A 40 2.00 -19.20 -4.28
N PRO A 41 2.87 -19.60 -3.35
CA PRO A 41 2.47 -20.54 -2.29
C PRO A 41 1.38 -19.91 -1.41
N PRO A 42 0.55 -20.72 -0.73
CA PRO A 42 -0.42 -20.20 0.21
C PRO A 42 0.30 -19.44 1.34
N PRO A 43 -0.07 -18.17 1.64
CA PRO A 43 0.56 -17.41 2.71
C PRO A 43 0.02 -17.81 4.08
N ASP A 44 0.87 -17.75 5.11
CA ASP A 44 0.47 -17.76 6.52
C ASP A 44 0.54 -16.32 7.06
N VAL A 45 -0.62 -15.67 7.19
CA VAL A 45 -0.71 -14.25 7.54
C VAL A 45 -0.83 -14.10 9.05
N PRO A 46 0.00 -13.26 9.70
CA PRO A 46 -0.10 -13.06 11.14
C PRO A 46 -1.46 -12.47 11.52
N GLY A 47 -1.93 -12.86 12.70
CA GLY A 47 -3.17 -12.34 13.25
C GLY A 47 -3.14 -10.85 13.55
N GLY A 48 -4.32 -10.24 13.61
CA GLY A 48 -4.47 -8.85 14.06
C GLY A 48 -4.27 -8.69 15.58
N PRO A 49 -4.16 -7.44 16.08
CA PRO A 49 -3.91 -7.15 17.50
C PRO A 49 -5.03 -7.63 18.43
N ALA A 50 -6.22 -7.88 17.89
CA ALA A 50 -7.37 -8.41 18.61
C ALA A 50 -7.55 -9.93 18.45
N HIS A 51 -6.57 -10.67 17.93
CA HIS A 51 -6.58 -12.14 17.97
C HIS A 51 -6.09 -12.64 19.35
N LYS A 52 -6.85 -12.29 20.40
CA LYS A 52 -6.57 -12.66 21.80
C LYS A 52 -7.71 -13.52 22.33
N LEU A 53 -7.36 -14.59 23.06
CA LEU A 53 -8.32 -15.54 23.62
C LEU A 53 -9.06 -14.99 24.86
N SER A 54 -8.44 -14.09 25.62
CA SER A 54 -8.99 -13.50 26.83
C SER A 54 -8.70 -12.00 26.92
N ALA A 55 -9.39 -11.31 27.83
CA ALA A 55 -9.26 -9.87 28.06
C ALA A 55 -9.39 -9.02 26.77
N ASN A 56 -10.33 -9.39 25.89
CA ASN A 56 -10.50 -8.82 24.55
C ASN A 56 -11.97 -8.45 24.25
N TYR A 57 -12.63 -7.87 25.24
CA TYR A 57 -14.02 -7.44 25.10
C TYR A 57 -14.13 -6.34 24.04
N TYR A 58 -15.09 -6.50 23.12
CA TYR A 58 -15.28 -5.56 22.02
C TYR A 58 -15.62 -4.14 22.50
N VAL A 59 -16.31 -4.01 23.63
CA VAL A 59 -16.67 -2.71 24.24
C VAL A 59 -15.46 -1.80 24.50
N ASN A 60 -14.29 -2.37 24.81
CA ASN A 60 -13.08 -1.61 25.11
C ASN A 60 -12.32 -1.14 23.85
N ARG A 61 -12.76 -1.53 22.65
CA ARG A 61 -12.08 -1.22 21.38
C ARG A 61 -13.03 -0.75 20.28
N ASP A 62 -14.29 -0.48 20.62
CA ASP A 62 -15.30 -0.07 19.66
C ASP A 62 -15.32 1.46 19.51
N ALA A 63 -14.32 1.98 18.79
CA ALA A 63 -14.22 3.42 18.50
C ALA A 63 -15.47 3.99 17.81
N ARG A 64 -16.28 3.16 17.14
CA ARG A 64 -17.53 3.59 16.50
C ARG A 64 -18.58 4.07 17.50
N ARG A 65 -18.55 3.55 18.74
CA ARG A 65 -19.46 3.93 19.82
C ARG A 65 -18.88 5.00 20.75
N GLU A 66 -17.59 5.29 20.63
CA GLU A 66 -16.94 6.38 21.37
C GLU A 66 -17.21 7.75 20.74
N VAL A 67 -17.63 7.78 19.47
CA VAL A 67 -17.99 9.01 18.76
C VAL A 67 -19.16 9.69 19.46
N GLN A 68 -18.88 10.86 20.04
CA GLN A 68 -19.88 11.73 20.64
C GLN A 68 -20.48 12.68 19.58
N PRO A 69 -21.73 13.15 19.77
CA PRO A 69 -22.28 14.23 18.98
C PRO A 69 -21.37 15.47 19.01
N PRO A 70 -21.38 16.30 17.95
CA PRO A 70 -20.62 17.54 17.94
C PRO A 70 -21.07 18.46 19.07
N MET A 71 -20.10 19.10 19.72
CA MET A 71 -20.34 20.05 20.80
C MET A 71 -20.79 21.41 20.26
N ASP A 72 -21.86 21.96 20.82
CA ASP A 72 -22.29 23.33 20.56
C ASP A 72 -21.42 24.31 21.36
N VAL A 73 -20.48 24.95 20.67
CA VAL A 73 -19.52 25.87 21.27
C VAL A 73 -20.21 27.09 21.90
N THR A 74 -21.30 27.59 21.31
CA THR A 74 -22.02 28.77 21.82
C THR A 74 -22.64 28.46 23.18
N ARG A 75 -23.32 27.30 23.30
CA ARG A 75 -23.94 26.87 24.56
C ARG A 75 -22.91 26.62 25.67
N VAL A 76 -21.76 26.03 25.32
CA VAL A 76 -20.69 25.75 26.28
C VAL A 76 -20.09 27.04 26.84
N LEU A 77 -19.73 28.00 25.98
CA LEU A 77 -19.16 29.27 26.39
C LEU A 77 -20.12 30.11 27.26
N LEU A 78 -21.41 30.10 26.95
CA LEU A 78 -22.43 30.77 27.76
C LEU A 78 -22.55 30.14 29.16
N SER A 79 -22.48 28.80 29.26
CA SER A 79 -22.55 28.11 30.56
C SER A 79 -21.32 28.30 31.44
N ASP A 80 -20.16 28.55 30.85
CA ASP A 80 -18.91 28.81 31.59
C ASP A 80 -18.80 30.28 32.03
N GLY A 81 -19.33 31.23 31.26
CA GLY A 81 -19.40 32.65 31.65
C GLY A 81 -20.41 32.97 32.75
N THR A 82 -21.24 32.01 33.16
CA THR A 82 -22.21 32.17 34.27
C THR A 82 -21.65 31.65 35.61
N LYS A 83 -20.39 31.19 35.65
CA LYS A 83 -19.73 30.64 36.86
C LYS A 83 -18.95 31.68 37.68
N GLU A 84 -19.14 32.98 37.42
CA GLU A 84 -18.68 34.08 38.27
C GLU A 84 -19.82 34.72 39.06
#